data_AF-A0A1G2H365-F1
#
_entry.id   AF-A0A1G2H365-F1
#
_cell.length_a   1.000
_cell.length_b   1.000
_cell.length_c   1.000
_cell.angle_alpha   90.00
_cell.angle_beta   90.00
_cell.angle_gamma   90.00
#
_symmetry.space_group_name_H-M   'P 1'
#
loop_
_entity.id
_entity.type
_entity.pdbx_description
1 polymer ?
#
loop_
_entity_poly.entity_id
_entity_poly.type
_entity_poly.pdbx_seq_one_letter_code
_entity_poly.pdbx_strand_id
1 'polypeptide(L)'
;MCVNDELKHVAKGIAEAVSLLATGGRMAVISFHSGEDRIVKELFREGERNGILRRITKKPVRALTAECEKNPRSRSAKLRVAERVI
;
A
#
# COMPACT_ATOMS: atom_id res chain seq x y z
N MET A 1 6.38 17.05 15.74
CA MET A 1 5.36 17.30 14.70
C MET A 1 4.60 15.99 14.50
N CYS A 2 3.28 15.99 14.72
CA CYS A 2 2.43 14.81 14.87
C CYS A 2 2.15 14.10 13.54
N VAL A 3 3.11 13.31 13.03
CA VAL A 3 2.88 12.43 11.85
C VAL A 3 2.00 11.22 12.21
N ASN A 4 1.78 10.96 13.50
CA ASN A 4 1.11 9.76 13.99
C ASN A 4 -0.40 9.73 13.66
N ASP A 5 -1.08 10.88 13.67
CA ASP A 5 -2.51 10.94 13.35
C ASP A 5 -2.77 10.83 11.84
N GLU A 6 -1.92 11.41 10.99
CA GLU A 6 -1.99 11.23 9.54
C GLU A 6 -1.83 9.75 9.16
N LEU A 7 -0.88 9.06 9.79
CA LEU A 7 -0.65 7.64 9.56
C LEU A 7 -1.81 6.74 10.01
N LYS A 8 -2.51 7.09 11.10
CA LYS A 8 -3.72 6.40 11.54
C LYS A 8 -4.87 6.60 10.56
N HIS A 9 -5.05 7.81 10.03
CA HIS A 9 -6.08 8.08 9.02
C HIS A 9 -5.82 7.30 7.73
N VAL A 10 -4.56 7.24 7.28
CA VAL A 10 -4.17 6.41 6.12
C VAL A 10 -4.51 4.94 6.38
N ALA A 11 -4.16 4.42 7.56
CA ALA A 11 -4.44 3.03 7.90
C ALA A 11 -5.94 2.71 7.88
N LYS A 12 -6.74 3.59 8.49
CA LYS A 12 -8.20 3.46 8.54
C LYS A 12 -8.81 3.55 7.14
N GLY A 13 -8.41 4.55 6.35
CA GLY A 13 -8.87 4.72 4.96
C GLY A 13 -8.53 3.52 4.09
N ILE A 14 -7.36 2.90 4.28
CA ILE A 14 -7.00 1.66 3.56
C ILE A 14 -7.89 0.51 3.99
N ALA A 15 -8.14 0.31 5.29
CA ALA A 15 -9.01 -0.75 5.78
C ALA A 15 -10.46 -0.60 5.28
N GLU A 16 -10.98 0.62 5.26
CA GLU A 16 -12.31 0.93 4.72
C GLU A 16 -12.34 0.70 3.20
N ALA A 17 -11.33 1.16 2.46
CA ALA A 17 -11.24 0.92 1.02
C ALA A 17 -11.18 -0.58 0.67
N VAL A 18 -10.45 -1.38 1.47
CA VAL A 18 -10.42 -2.84 1.33
C VAL A 18 -11.80 -3.46 1.56
N SER A 19 -12.59 -2.90 2.46
CA SER A 19 -13.95 -3.36 2.76
C SER A 19 -14.93 -3.04 1.64
N LEU A 20 -14.66 -2.00 0.85
CA LEU A 20 -15.48 -1.58 -0.30
C LEU A 20 -15.15 -2.31 -1.61
N LEU A 21 -14.02 -3.02 -1.67
CA LEU A 21 -13.64 -3.78 -2.87
C LEU A 21 -14.59 -4.96 -3.05
N ALA A 22 -15.03 -5.18 -4.29
CA ALA A 22 -15.68 -6.42 -4.68
C ALA A 22 -14.66 -7.58 -4.61
N THR A 23 -15.16 -8.82 -4.53
CA THR A 23 -14.34 -10.04 -4.70
C THR A 23 -13.61 -9.98 -6.05
N GLY A 24 -12.30 -10.22 -6.05
CA GLY A 24 -11.40 -10.03 -7.20
C GLY A 24 -10.93 -8.58 -7.42
N GLY A 25 -11.47 -7.61 -6.67
CA GLY A 25 -11.05 -6.21 -6.72
C GLY A 25 -9.62 -6.02 -6.23
N ARG A 26 -8.87 -5.11 -6.87
CA ARG A 26 -7.46 -4.87 -6.54
C ARG A 26 -7.27 -3.49 -5.92
N MET A 27 -6.45 -3.44 -4.89
CA MET A 27 -5.98 -2.22 -4.27
C MET A 27 -4.49 -2.03 -4.53
N ALA A 28 -4.15 -0.86 -5.06
CA ALA A 28 -2.79 -0.41 -5.27
C ALA A 28 -2.52 0.80 -4.37
N VAL A 29 -1.47 0.73 -3.56
CA VAL A 29 -1.06 1.83 -2.67
C VAL A 29 0.38 2.23 -2.99
N ILE A 30 0.58 3.52 -3.26
CA ILE A 30 1.89 4.12 -3.48
C ILE A 30 2.27 4.89 -2.23
N SER A 31 3.41 4.56 -1.63
CA SER A 31 3.96 5.22 -0.46
C SER A 31 5.27 5.91 -0.80
N PHE A 32 5.49 7.11 -0.27
CA PHE A 32 6.71 7.87 -0.54
C PHE A 32 7.69 7.84 0.63
N HIS A 33 7.22 7.52 1.84
CA HIS A 33 8.08 7.36 3.00
C HIS A 33 8.00 5.97 3.63
N SER A 34 9.02 5.62 4.42
CA SER A 34 9.14 4.32 5.08
C SER A 34 8.05 4.04 6.12
N GLY A 35 7.53 5.09 6.77
CA GLY A 35 6.42 4.99 7.72
C GLY A 35 5.13 4.46 7.08
N GLU A 36 4.70 5.06 5.96
CA GLU A 36 3.56 4.59 5.16
C GLU A 36 3.76 3.16 4.67
N ASP A 37 4.90 2.87 4.03
CA ASP A 37 5.19 1.53 3.47
C ASP A 37 5.12 0.45 4.55
N ARG A 38 5.55 0.76 5.79
CA ARG A 38 5.43 -0.15 6.93
C ARG A 38 3.97 -0.42 7.28
N ILE A 39 3.14 0.61 7.34
CA ILE A 39 1.71 0.48 7.69
C ILE A 39 0.97 -0.30 6.61
N VAL A 40 1.16 0.04 5.33
CA VAL A 40 0.55 -0.66 4.20
C VAL A 40 0.96 -2.14 4.19
N LYS A 41 2.24 -2.42 4.44
CA LYS A 41 2.75 -3.78 4.52
C LYS A 41 2.07 -4.59 5.63
N GLU A 42 1.91 -4.02 6.81
CA GLU A 42 1.29 -4.71 7.95
C GLU A 42 -0.22 -4.91 7.73
N LEU A 43 -0.94 -3.90 7.22
CA LEU A 43 -2.36 -4.03 6.86
C LEU A 43 -2.61 -5.12 5.81
N PHE A 44 -1.79 -5.16 4.76
CA PHE A 44 -1.92 -6.20 3.72
C PHE A 44 -1.58 -7.60 4.27
N ARG A 45 -0.65 -7.70 5.23
CA ARG A 45 -0.35 -8.97 5.90
C ARG A 45 -1.49 -9.42 6.82
N GLU A 46 -2.09 -8.48 7.54
CA GLU A 46 -3.24 -8.76 8.40
C GLU A 46 -4.45 -9.19 7.58
N GLY A 47 -4.77 -8.46 6.51
CA GLY A 47 -5.83 -8.83 5.58
C GLY A 47 -5.60 -10.20 4.91
N GLU A 48 -4.35 -10.56 4.62
CA GLU A 48 -3.99 -11.90 4.13
C GLU A 48 -4.16 -12.99 5.20
N ARG A 49 -3.76 -12.72 6.45
CA ARG A 49 -4.02 -13.64 7.58
C ARG A 49 -5.50 -13.88 7.82
N ASN A 50 -6.31 -12.85 7.65
CA ASN A 50 -7.76 -12.94 7.82
C ASN A 50 -8.48 -13.54 6.61
N GLY A 51 -7.75 -13.88 5.53
CA GLY A 51 -8.33 -14.45 4.30
C GLY A 51 -9.11 -13.45 3.45
N ILE A 52 -9.05 -12.15 3.77
CA ILE A 52 -9.79 -11.09 3.07
C ILE A 52 -9.02 -10.63 1.82
N LEU A 53 -7.69 -10.54 1.95
CA LEU A 53 -6.79 -10.06 0.90
C LEU A 53 -5.79 -11.13 0.49
N ARG A 54 -5.30 -11.03 -0.74
CA ARG A 54 -4.19 -11.80 -1.28
C ARG A 54 -3.14 -10.82 -1.79
N ARG A 55 -1.93 -10.87 -1.25
CA ARG A 55 -0.83 -10.01 -1.72
C ARG A 55 -0.34 -10.47 -3.08
N ILE A 56 -0.53 -9.64 -4.10
CA ILE A 56 0.01 -9.87 -5.44
C ILE A 56 1.51 -9.55 -5.47
N THR A 57 1.91 -8.42 -4.86
CA THR A 57 3.32 -8.01 -4.80
C THR A 57 3.94 -8.34 -3.44
N LYS A 58 4.87 -9.30 -3.40
CA LYS A 58 5.62 -9.63 -2.16
C LYS A 58 6.66 -8.56 -1.80
N LYS A 59 7.32 -7.98 -2.81
CA LYS A 59 8.27 -6.86 -2.69
C LYS A 59 7.61 -5.59 -3.25
N PRO A 60 7.86 -4.40 -2.66
CA PRO A 60 7.34 -3.16 -3.21
C PRO A 60 7.95 -2.91 -4.59
N VAL A 61 7.10 -2.54 -5.55
CA VAL A 61 7.54 -2.10 -6.88
C VAL A 61 8.11 -0.69 -6.72
N ARG A 62 9.35 -0.48 -7.19
CA ARG A 62 10.03 0.82 -7.12
C ARG A 62 10.03 1.46 -8.50
N ALA A 63 10.11 2.79 -8.52
CA ALA A 63 10.33 3.53 -9.76
C ALA A 63 11.63 3.05 -10.44
N LEU A 64 11.58 2.94 -11.77
CA LEU A 64 12.75 2.58 -12.59
C LEU A 64 13.75 3.74 -12.62
N THR A 65 15.01 3.45 -12.93
CA THR A 65 16.08 4.45 -13.04
C THR A 65 15.72 5.55 -14.05
N ALA A 66 15.17 5.17 -15.21
CA ALA A 66 14.73 6.12 -16.24
C ALA A 66 13.56 7.04 -15.79
N GLU A 67 12.67 6.58 -14.90
CA GLU A 67 11.62 7.42 -14.33
C GLU A 67 12.16 8.37 -13.26
N CYS A 68 13.17 7.93 -12.49
CA CYS A 68 13.79 8.78 -11.48
C CYS A 68 14.54 9.97 -12.09
N GLU A 69 15.09 9.82 -13.30
CA GLU A 69 15.74 10.91 -14.04
C GLU A 69 14.73 11.95 -14.55
N LYS A 70 13.54 11.50 -14.99
CA LYS A 70 12.47 12.41 -15.44
C LYS A 70 11.67 13.02 -14.29
N ASN A 71 11.53 12.31 -13.18
CA ASN A 71 10.83 12.79 -11.99
C ASN A 71 11.59 12.40 -10.71
N PRO A 72 12.41 13.31 -10.16
CA PRO A 72 13.20 13.07 -8.96
C PRO A 72 12.37 12.65 -7.74
N ARG A 73 11.09 13.07 -7.67
CA ARG A 73 10.19 12.73 -6.55
C ARG A 73 9.75 11.26 -6.57
N SER A 74 9.84 10.58 -7.71
CA SER A 74 9.50 9.15 -7.84
C SER A 74 10.54 8.22 -7.23
N ARG A 75 11.76 8.71 -6.95
CA ARG A 75 12.88 7.90 -6.42
C ARG A 75 12.54 7.16 -5.12
N SER A 76 11.67 7.72 -4.29
CA SER A 76 11.27 7.14 -3.01
C SER A 76 9.94 6.39 -3.05
N ALA A 77 9.25 6.39 -4.19
CA ALA A 77 7.96 5.76 -4.35
C ALA A 77 8.07 4.23 -4.25
N LYS A 78 7.18 3.64 -3.46
CA LYS A 78 7.03 2.20 -3.27
C LYS A 78 5.58 1.84 -3.49
N LEU A 79 5.32 1.03 -4.51
CA LEU A 79 3.99 0.54 -4.83
C LEU A 79 3.78 -0.87 -4.24
N ARG A 80 2.64 -1.08 -3.59
CA ARG A 80 2.16 -2.39 -3.13
C ARG A 80 0.77 -2.65 -3.65
N VAL A 81 0.52 -3.89 -4.06
CA VAL A 81 -0.77 -4.35 -4.59
C VAL A 81 -1.28 -5.57 -3.83
N ALA A 82 -2.55 -5.53 -3.43
CA ALA A 82 -3.31 -6.64 -2.88
C ALA A 82 -4.63 -6.80 -3.63
N GLU A 83 -5.11 -8.03 -3.73
CA GLU A 83 -6.38 -8.39 -4.35
C GLU A 83 -7.33 -8.91 -3.27
N ARG A 84 -8.59 -8.50 -3.31
CA ARG A 84 -9.61 -9.01 -2.41
C ARG A 84 -10.09 -10.37 -2.90
N VAL A 85 -10.13 -11.35 -1.99
CA VAL A 85 -10.45 -12.75 -2.32
C VAL A 85 -11.79 -13.21 -1.75
N ILE A 86 -12.42 -12.42 -0.87
CA ILE A 86 -13.74 -12.68 -0.27
C ILE A 86 -14.71 -11.56 -0.59
#